data_AF-A0A2A2KQQ6-F1
#
_entry.id   AF-A0A2A2KQQ6-F1
#
_cell.length_a   1.000
_cell.length_b   1.000
_cell.length_c   1.000
_cell.angle_alpha   90.00
_cell.angle_beta   90.00
_cell.angle_gamma   90.00
#
_symmetry.space_group_name_H-M   'P 1'
#
loop_
_entity.id
_entity.type
_entity.pdbx_description
1 polymer ?
#
loop_
_entity_poly.entity_id
_entity_poly.type
_entity_poly.pdbx_seq_one_letter_code
_entity_poly.pdbx_strand_id
1 'polypeptide(L)'
;MSRGGFTLWEPLPDSFNEWFGHHLFYYAIGCYDIILLVMALAMARGLLNFDKAILHAHFYFCFFSLFINIVFLVFSCFALSAPGPYNFTFLNCILIFCFAFQIPLQLWAAAVTKSCKDFFALIHVFVALAEA
;
A
#
# COMPACT_ATOMS: atom_id res chain seq x y z
N MET A 1 -9.82 -30.21 15.92
CA MET A 1 -10.23 -30.61 14.55
C MET A 1 -9.45 -29.76 13.57
N SER A 2 -8.68 -30.36 12.67
CA SER A 2 -7.90 -29.61 11.67
C SER A 2 -8.85 -28.85 10.75
N ARG A 3 -8.79 -27.52 10.79
CA ARG A 3 -9.44 -26.61 9.84
C ARG A 3 -8.68 -26.66 8.50
N GLY A 4 -8.64 -27.84 7.88
CA GLY A 4 -7.90 -28.12 6.65
C GLY A 4 -8.81 -28.12 5.42
N GLY A 5 -9.67 -27.12 5.27
CA GLY A 5 -10.50 -26.92 4.09
C GLY A 5 -10.34 -25.50 3.59
N PHE A 6 -10.10 -25.34 2.28
CA PHE A 6 -10.03 -24.03 1.64
C PHE A 6 -11.46 -23.49 1.50
N THR A 7 -11.99 -22.86 2.55
CA THR A 7 -13.29 -22.19 2.50
C THR A 7 -13.12 -20.86 1.79
N LEU A 8 -13.52 -20.80 0.52
CA LEU A 8 -13.43 -19.58 -0.31
C LEU A 8 -14.23 -18.41 0.30
N TRP A 9 -15.30 -18.71 1.05
CA TRP A 9 -16.19 -17.73 1.64
C TRP A 9 -16.68 -18.20 3.01
N GLU A 10 -16.56 -17.34 4.01
CA GLU A 10 -17.19 -17.51 5.32
C GLU A 10 -18.40 -16.57 5.43
N PRO A 11 -19.42 -16.89 6.24
CA PRO A 11 -20.53 -15.98 6.48
C PRO A 11 -20.04 -14.64 7.03
N LEU A 12 -20.82 -13.58 6.78
CA LEU A 12 -20.47 -12.24 7.23
C LEU A 12 -20.31 -12.22 8.76
N PRO A 13 -19.30 -11.49 9.30
CA PRO A 13 -19.06 -11.44 10.73
C PRO A 13 -20.20 -10.72 11.46
N ASP A 14 -20.57 -11.23 12.63
CA ASP A 14 -21.63 -10.66 13.46
C ASP A 14 -21.11 -9.52 14.35
N SER A 15 -19.79 -9.43 14.53
CA SER A 15 -19.13 -8.40 15.34
C SER A 15 -17.99 -7.69 14.60
N PHE A 16 -17.72 -6.44 14.98
CA PHE A 16 -16.65 -5.63 14.39
C PHE A 16 -15.25 -6.26 14.59
N ASN A 17 -15.04 -6.96 15.70
CA ASN A 17 -13.78 -7.65 15.99
C ASN A 17 -13.53 -8.82 15.02
N GLU A 18 -14.56 -9.56 14.65
CA GLU A 18 -14.45 -10.71 13.74
C GLU A 18 -14.14 -10.30 12.30
N TRP A 19 -14.45 -9.06 11.91
CA TRP A 19 -14.02 -8.52 10.62
C TRP A 19 -12.50 -8.51 10.45
N PHE A 20 -11.73 -8.43 11.54
CA PHE A 20 -10.27 -8.53 11.49
C PHE A 20 -9.80 -9.91 11.03
N GLY A 21 -10.51 -10.97 11.39
CA GLY A 21 -10.19 -12.34 11.02
C GLY A 21 -10.83 -12.80 9.71
N HIS A 22 -11.73 -12.00 9.14
CA HIS A 22 -12.53 -12.40 8.00
C HIS A 22 -11.72 -12.42 6.71
N HIS A 23 -11.97 -13.40 5.84
CA HIS A 23 -11.24 -13.57 4.58
C HIS A 23 -11.27 -12.32 3.68
N LEU A 24 -12.37 -11.55 3.69
CA LEU A 24 -12.48 -10.30 2.93
C LEU A 24 -11.39 -9.28 3.29
N PHE A 25 -11.04 -9.16 4.57
CA PHE A 25 -10.00 -8.22 5.00
C PHE A 25 -8.65 -8.63 4.41
N TYR A 26 -8.29 -9.92 4.50
CA TYR A 26 -7.06 -10.44 3.93
C TYR A 26 -7.04 -10.45 2.40
N TYR A 27 -8.18 -10.68 1.73
CA TYR A 27 -8.29 -10.53 0.28
C TYR A 27 -8.10 -9.09 -0.17
N ALA A 28 -8.64 -8.12 0.59
CA ALA A 28 -8.42 -6.71 0.32
C ALA A 28 -6.94 -6.33 0.45
N ILE A 29 -6.26 -6.82 1.50
CA ILE A 29 -4.80 -6.65 1.67
C ILE A 29 -4.04 -7.28 0.49
N GLY A 30 -4.36 -8.52 0.11
CA GLY A 30 -3.70 -9.22 -0.99
C GLY A 30 -3.88 -8.51 -2.34
N CYS A 31 -5.09 -8.05 -2.66
CA CYS A 31 -5.34 -7.24 -3.86
C CYS A 31 -4.55 -5.93 -3.83
N TYR A 32 -4.50 -5.27 -2.67
CA TYR A 32 -3.72 -4.05 -2.49
C TYR A 32 -2.21 -4.30 -2.72
N ASP A 33 -1.66 -5.38 -2.17
CA ASP A 33 -0.24 -5.76 -2.34
C ASP A 33 0.11 -6.07 -3.81
N ILE A 34 -0.81 -6.70 -4.55
CA ILE A 34 -0.63 -6.93 -6.00
C ILE A 34 -0.56 -5.60 -6.76
N ILE A 35 -1.48 -4.67 -6.46
CA ILE A 35 -1.47 -3.34 -7.09
C ILE A 35 -0.19 -2.58 -6.74
N LEU A 36 0.24 -2.65 -5.48
CA LEU A 36 1.50 -2.06 -5.01
C LEU A 36 2.69 -2.59 -5.79
N LEU A 37 2.77 -3.91 -6.00
CA LEU A 37 3.82 -4.55 -6.77
C LEU A 37 3.82 -4.09 -8.24
N VAL A 38 2.64 -4.05 -8.88
CA VAL A 38 2.49 -3.57 -10.27
C VAL A 38 2.99 -2.13 -10.38
N MET A 39 2.64 -1.27 -9.42
CA MET A 39 3.07 0.13 -9.42
C MET A 39 4.57 0.29 -9.16
N ALA A 40 5.18 -0.58 -8.37
CA ALA A 40 6.64 -0.61 -8.18
C ALA A 40 7.36 -1.01 -9.48
N LEU A 41 6.86 -2.03 -10.19
CA LEU A 41 7.40 -2.44 -11.49
C LEU A 41 7.22 -1.34 -12.55
N ALA A 42 6.07 -0.69 -12.58
CA ALA A 42 5.81 0.45 -13.45
C ALA A 42 6.81 1.58 -13.17
N MET A 43 7.05 1.94 -11.89
CA MET A 43 8.04 2.95 -11.51
C MET A 43 9.45 2.57 -11.97
N ALA A 44 9.89 1.33 -11.76
CA ALA A 44 11.20 0.87 -12.22
C ALA A 44 11.35 1.05 -13.74
N ARG A 45 10.32 0.69 -14.51
CA ARG A 45 10.29 0.91 -15.96
C ARG A 45 10.28 2.40 -16.31
N GLY A 46 9.52 3.22 -15.61
CA GLY A 46 9.44 4.67 -15.83
C GLY A 46 10.77 5.37 -15.58
N LEU A 47 11.51 4.97 -14.54
CA LEU A 47 12.84 5.46 -14.25
C LEU A 47 13.85 5.10 -15.34
N LEU A 48 13.83 3.86 -15.83
CA LEU A 48 14.76 3.40 -16.88
C LEU A 48 14.51 4.06 -18.25
N ASN A 49 13.27 4.42 -18.55
CA ASN A 49 12.89 5.03 -19.84
C ASN A 49 12.71 6.56 -19.77
N PHE A 50 13.05 7.19 -18.63
CA PHE A 50 12.84 8.62 -18.39
C PHE A 50 11.39 9.10 -18.61
N ASP A 51 10.42 8.22 -18.33
CA ASP A 51 8.99 8.49 -18.57
C ASP A 51 8.39 9.30 -17.42
N LYS A 52 8.12 10.58 -17.70
CA LYS A 52 7.50 11.52 -16.76
C LYS A 52 6.05 11.15 -16.40
N ALA A 53 5.30 10.54 -17.31
CA ALA A 53 3.89 10.22 -17.08
C ALA A 53 3.75 9.11 -16.04
N ILE A 54 4.59 8.09 -16.12
CA ILE A 54 4.63 7.00 -15.14
C ILE A 54 5.03 7.52 -13.75
N LEU A 55 6.04 8.39 -13.67
CA LEU A 55 6.43 9.00 -12.40
C LEU A 55 5.31 9.86 -11.80
N HIS A 56 4.58 10.60 -12.63
CA HIS A 56 3.45 11.43 -12.17
C HIS A 56 2.28 10.57 -11.68
N ALA A 57 1.98 9.46 -12.36
CA ALA A 57 1.00 8.48 -11.89
C ALA A 57 1.41 7.82 -10.57
N HIS A 58 2.68 7.42 -10.45
CA HIS A 58 3.22 6.81 -9.23
C HIS A 58 3.18 7.78 -8.04
N PHE A 59 3.45 9.07 -8.26
CA PHE A 59 3.33 10.10 -7.23
C PHE A 59 1.91 10.19 -6.64
N TYR A 60 0.86 10.20 -7.47
CA TYR A 60 -0.52 10.17 -6.96
C TYR A 60 -0.84 8.85 -6.26
N PHE A 61 -0.33 7.74 -6.80
CA PHE A 61 -0.50 6.44 -6.19
C PHE A 61 0.12 6.37 -4.79
N CYS A 62 1.24 7.04 -4.50
CA CYS A 62 1.79 7.13 -3.14
C CYS A 62 0.80 7.73 -2.14
N PHE A 63 0.06 8.80 -2.52
CA PHE A 63 -0.96 9.39 -1.64
C PHE A 63 -2.19 8.49 -1.49
N PHE A 64 -2.62 7.84 -2.58
CA PHE A 64 -3.70 6.86 -2.51
C PHE A 64 -3.35 5.68 -1.61
N SER A 65 -2.15 5.11 -1.77
CA SER A 65 -1.62 4.03 -0.94
C SER A 65 -1.46 4.46 0.52
N LEU A 66 -1.03 5.70 0.78
CA LEU A 66 -0.97 6.27 2.12
C LEU A 66 -2.36 6.26 2.80
N PHE A 67 -3.39 6.71 2.08
CA PHE A 67 -4.77 6.68 2.57
C PHE A 67 -5.23 5.26 2.91
N ILE A 68 -5.03 4.30 2.00
CA ILE A 68 -5.42 2.90 2.21
C ILE A 68 -4.70 2.31 3.44
N ASN A 69 -3.41 2.57 3.61
CA ASN A 69 -2.65 2.13 4.79
C ASN A 69 -3.18 2.71 6.10
N ILE A 70 -3.52 4.01 6.10
CA ILE A 70 -4.11 4.65 7.27
C ILE A 70 -5.46 4.00 7.60
N VAL A 71 -6.29 3.74 6.60
CA VAL A 71 -7.59 3.06 6.79
C VAL A 71 -7.39 1.67 7.38
N PHE A 72 -6.49 0.85 6.83
CA PHE A 72 -6.20 -0.49 7.36
C PHE A 72 -5.57 -0.46 8.75
N LEU A 73 -4.70 0.50 9.04
CA LEU A 73 -4.10 0.69 10.36
C LEU A 73 -5.17 1.03 11.41
N VAL A 74 -5.98 2.04 11.13
CA VAL A 74 -7.08 2.47 12.01
C VAL A 74 -8.06 1.31 12.19
N PHE A 75 -8.51 0.68 11.11
CA PHE A 75 -9.38 -0.48 11.18
C PHE A 75 -8.79 -1.58 12.08
N SER A 76 -7.53 -1.95 11.89
CA SER A 76 -6.86 -3.00 12.66
C SER A 76 -6.79 -2.66 14.16
N CYS A 77 -6.40 -1.42 14.51
CA CYS A 77 -6.34 -0.98 15.89
C CYS A 77 -7.71 -0.98 16.57
N PHE A 78 -8.74 -0.46 15.89
CA PHE A 78 -10.09 -0.43 16.44
C PHE A 78 -10.72 -1.82 16.52
N ALA A 79 -10.54 -2.67 15.50
CA ALA A 79 -11.11 -4.02 15.48
C ALA A 79 -10.52 -4.88 16.62
N LEU A 80 -9.21 -4.80 16.84
CA LEU A 80 -8.54 -5.51 17.94
C LEU A 80 -8.82 -4.93 19.33
N SER A 81 -9.27 -3.67 19.41
CA SER A 81 -9.70 -3.04 20.67
C SER A 81 -11.16 -3.33 21.01
N ALA A 82 -11.95 -3.76 20.03
CA ALA A 82 -13.35 -4.12 20.22
C ALA A 82 -13.49 -5.48 20.92
N PRO A 83 -14.55 -5.70 21.72
CA PRO A 83 -14.79 -6.99 22.35
C PRO A 83 -15.01 -8.08 21.31
N GLY A 84 -14.27 -9.19 21.44
CA GLY A 84 -14.38 -10.34 20.55
C GLY A 84 -13.24 -11.33 20.68
N PRO A 85 -13.18 -12.34 19.80
CA PRO A 85 -12.17 -13.41 19.86
C PRO A 85 -10.75 -12.95 19.51
N TYR A 86 -10.59 -11.92 18.68
CA TYR A 86 -9.28 -11.40 18.25
C TYR A 86 -8.75 -10.36 19.24
N ASN A 87 -7.50 -10.52 19.65
CA ASN A 87 -6.85 -9.68 20.64
C ASN A 87 -5.46 -9.23 20.15
N PHE A 88 -4.82 -8.32 20.89
CA PHE A 88 -3.44 -7.88 20.65
C PHE A 88 -2.42 -9.00 20.93
N THR A 89 -2.37 -9.97 20.02
CA THR A 89 -1.35 -11.02 19.99
C THR A 89 -0.13 -10.53 19.22
N PHE A 90 1.01 -11.19 19.43
CA PHE A 90 2.26 -10.85 18.74
C PHE A 90 2.10 -10.79 17.20
N LEU A 91 1.40 -11.76 16.59
CA LEU A 91 1.16 -11.78 15.14
C LEU A 91 0.32 -10.60 14.66
N ASN A 92 -0.74 -10.26 15.40
CA ASN A 92 -1.62 -9.13 15.05
C ASN A 92 -0.89 -7.79 15.21
N CYS A 93 -0.02 -7.67 16.21
CA CYS A 93 0.84 -6.51 16.40
C CYS A 93 1.86 -6.36 15.26
N ILE A 94 2.41 -7.46 14.72
CA ILE A 94 3.27 -7.40 13.52
C ILE A 94 2.49 -6.82 12.34
N LEU A 95 1.25 -7.27 12.11
CA LEU A 95 0.43 -6.75 11.01
C LEU A 95 0.17 -5.24 11.17
N ILE A 96 -0.18 -4.79 12.37
CA ILE A 96 -0.32 -3.35 12.69
C ILE A 96 0.99 -2.61 12.41
N PHE A 97 2.13 -3.17 12.85
CA PHE A 97 3.44 -2.59 12.62
C PHE A 97 3.77 -2.48 11.13
N CYS A 98 3.40 -3.48 10.32
CA CYS A 98 3.55 -3.42 8.86
C CYS A 98 2.79 -2.22 8.27
N PHE A 99 1.51 -2.03 8.62
CA PHE A 99 0.75 -0.86 8.15
C PHE A 99 1.32 0.46 8.65
N ALA A 100 1.77 0.51 9.91
CA ALA A 100 2.40 1.69 10.47
C ALA A 100 3.72 2.04 9.77
N PHE A 101 4.54 1.05 9.42
CA PHE A 101 5.81 1.25 8.72
C PHE A 101 5.62 1.61 7.24
N GLN A 102 4.51 1.21 6.61
CA GLN A 102 4.17 1.65 5.25
C GLN A 102 3.95 3.17 5.17
N ILE A 103 3.46 3.83 6.22
CA ILE A 103 3.23 5.29 6.24
C ILE A 103 4.51 6.10 5.93
N PRO A 104 5.60 5.99 6.71
CA PRO A 104 6.82 6.73 6.42
C PRO A 104 7.45 6.30 5.08
N LEU A 105 7.33 5.03 4.69
CA LEU A 105 7.80 4.56 3.39
C LEU A 105 7.08 5.24 2.22
N GLN A 106 5.76 5.39 2.29
CA GLN A 106 4.99 6.04 1.21
C GLN A 106 5.28 7.55 1.12
N LEU A 107 5.47 8.22 2.26
CA LEU A 107 5.90 9.63 2.28
C LEU A 107 7.30 9.80 1.69
N TRP A 108 8.22 8.91 2.03
CA TRP A 108 9.56 8.88 1.45
C TRP A 108 9.50 8.61 -0.07
N ALA A 109 8.72 7.62 -0.50
CA ALA A 109 8.55 7.29 -1.91
C ALA A 109 8.01 8.50 -2.71
N ALA A 110 7.00 9.20 -2.20
CA ALA A 110 6.44 10.41 -2.81
C ALA A 110 7.47 11.53 -2.94
N ALA A 111 8.32 11.73 -1.92
CA ALA A 111 9.40 12.71 -1.96
C ALA A 111 10.44 12.36 -3.04
N VAL A 112 10.82 11.07 -3.14
CA VAL A 112 11.73 10.58 -4.19
C VAL A 112 11.12 10.76 -5.57
N THR A 113 9.84 10.40 -5.78
CA THR A 113 9.19 10.52 -7.10
C THR A 113 9.14 11.97 -7.56
N LYS A 114 8.86 12.89 -6.64
CA LYS A 114 8.89 14.33 -6.91
C LYS A 114 10.28 14.79 -7.36
N SER A 115 11.32 14.43 -6.61
CA SER A 115 12.71 14.76 -6.96
C SER A 115 13.12 14.20 -8.33
N CYS A 116 12.74 12.96 -8.65
CA CYS A 116 13.00 12.37 -9.97
C CYS A 116 12.29 13.13 -11.09
N LYS A 117 11.04 13.55 -10.87
CA LYS A 117 10.27 14.33 -11.85
C LYS A 117 10.94 15.67 -12.13
N ASP A 118 11.37 16.37 -11.10
CA ASP A 118 12.03 17.68 -11.21
C ASP A 118 13.39 17.53 -11.93
N PHE A 119 14.15 16.47 -11.62
CA PHE A 119 15.40 16.14 -12.32
C PHE A 119 15.17 15.85 -13.81
N PHE A 120 14.13 15.08 -14.16
CA PHE A 120 13.80 14.80 -15.56
C PHE A 120 13.34 16.05 -16.30
N ALA A 121 12.60 16.96 -15.64
CA ALA A 121 12.26 18.25 -16.23
C ALA A 121 13.52 19.05 -16.59
N LEU A 122 14.51 19.10 -15.68
CA LEU A 122 15.78 19.78 -15.88
C LEU A 122 16.58 19.20 -17.07
N ILE A 123 16.71 17.87 -17.16
CA ILE A 123 17.41 17.20 -18.27
C ILE A 123 16.80 17.60 -19.61
N HIS A 124 15.47 17.55 -19.73
CA HIS A 124 14.80 17.92 -20.97
C HIS A 124 15.08 19.37 -21.38
N VAL A 125 15.15 20.29 -20.42
CA VAL A 125 15.51 21.70 -20.70
C VAL A 125 16.95 21.82 -21.17
N PHE A 126 17.89 21.13 -20.54
CA PHE A 126 19.30 21.15 -20.97
C PHE A 126 19.50 20.54 -22.36
N VAL A 127 18.80 19.46 -22.69
CA VAL A 127 18.83 18.88 -24.05
C VAL A 127 18.29 19.87 -25.07
N ALA A 128 17.14 20.49 -24.79
CA ALA A 128 16.56 21.50 -25.69
C ALA A 128 17.46 22.73 -25.89
N LEU A 129 18.20 23.14 -24.86
CA LEU A 129 19.18 24.22 -24.96
C LEU A 129 20.45 23.81 -25.73
N ALA A 130 20.85 22.54 -25.66
CA ALA A 130 22.03 22.03 -26.37
C ALA A 130 21.75 21.79 -27.87
N GLU A 131 20.50 21.52 -28.23
CA GLU A 131 20.05 21.31 -29.62
C GLU A 131 19.70 22.62 -30.35
N ALA A 132 19.54 23.73 -29.62
CA ALA A 132 19.24 25.06 -30.16
C ALA A 132 20.51 25.86 -30.49
#